data_AF-A0A4V4HBR9-F1
#
_entry.id   AF-A0A4V4HBR9-F1
#
_cell.length_a   1.000
_cell.length_b   1.000
_cell.length_c   1.000
_cell.angle_alpha   90.00
_cell.angle_beta   90.00
_cell.angle_gamma   90.00
#
_symmetry.space_group_name_H-M   'P 1'
#
loop_
_entity.id
_entity.type
_entity.pdbx_description
1 polymer ?
#
loop_
_entity_poly.entity_id
_entity_poly.type
_entity_poly.pdbx_seq_one_letter_code
_entity_poly.pdbx_strand_id
1 'polypeptide(L)'
;MSPLSDVDEEFSLGKKKRKTTKTKTRTKTKAEKTKVTATTKISKRSRIKDAVPDQDHVVDVAGQDVVNEDVKPQADEESSSPSKTKTKKPRKPRAPKPEPVYIIPDVERKETKFRGRLGYACLNTVLRNKKPASDAVFCSRTCRIDSIKKNGIESVKELGRKNVQDLITMIQWNEENSIRFLRVSSNMFPFASHPIYGYSLSYASDLLSQAGALAAKYGHRLTSHPGQFTQLGSPRPGVIEASIRELKYHTEMMELMGVGKDGVLVIHGGGVYDDKEKTLERLKETIRDKLPRNVRERLVLENDEMCYSAEDLLPICEELDVPLIFDYHHDSLKPSSFPPREIIRRTNAIFKRRGIRPKQHLSEPRPGAESLMERRAHADRCSSGLPTELEEEGVGMDVDLMIEAKDKEQAVFELYRMYGLVPCGEENLRPPNPNQKKETNGRKSNKKKQNEDGKVKAKSPRKKGKAKKIVDMDVESDEDESIDLGEDVEEDADSDEGDGEDGGSEPKQE
;
A
#
# COMPACT_ATOMS: atom_id res chain seq x y z
N MET A 1 -7.73 -37.39 43.45
CA MET A 1 -8.02 -38.83 43.28
C MET A 1 -7.85 -39.15 41.81
N SER A 2 -7.05 -40.16 41.49
CA SER A 2 -6.78 -40.71 40.15
C SER A 2 -7.84 -41.79 39.80
N PRO A 3 -7.79 -42.58 38.69
CA PRO A 3 -6.78 -42.74 37.62
C PRO A 3 -7.28 -42.17 36.25
N LEU A 4 -6.46 -41.92 35.20
CA LEU A 4 -5.36 -42.65 34.53
C LEU A 4 -5.79 -43.88 33.70
N SER A 5 -5.44 -43.85 32.41
CA SER A 5 -5.28 -45.04 31.56
C SER A 5 -4.44 -44.65 30.34
N ASP A 6 -3.14 -44.91 30.40
CA ASP A 6 -2.19 -44.66 29.32
C ASP A 6 -2.25 -45.76 28.25
N VAL A 7 -1.70 -45.48 27.06
CA VAL A 7 -1.32 -46.51 26.06
C VAL A 7 -0.10 -46.01 25.28
N ASP A 8 1.07 -46.52 25.64
CA ASP A 8 2.31 -46.40 24.87
C ASP A 8 2.34 -47.44 23.74
N GLU A 9 2.96 -47.10 22.61
CA GLU A 9 3.63 -48.11 21.76
C GLU A 9 4.86 -47.47 21.09
N GLU A 10 6.03 -48.10 21.23
CA GLU A 10 7.34 -47.58 20.82
C GLU A 10 8.12 -48.60 19.94
N PHE A 11 9.18 -48.13 19.27
CA PHE A 11 10.08 -48.84 18.34
C PHE A 11 9.49 -49.16 16.95
N SER A 12 10.26 -49.08 15.86
CA SER A 12 11.70 -49.38 15.74
C SER A 12 12.47 -48.57 14.68
N LEU A 13 13.80 -48.51 14.82
CA LEU A 13 14.74 -47.74 13.99
C LEU A 13 15.41 -48.58 12.88
N GLY A 14 15.12 -48.27 11.61
CA GLY A 14 15.81 -48.85 10.44
C GLY A 14 16.95 -47.98 9.90
N LYS A 15 18.21 -48.45 9.96
CA LYS A 15 19.40 -47.68 9.52
C LYS A 15 19.99 -48.11 8.16
N LYS A 16 20.28 -47.09 7.33
CA LYS A 16 21.29 -47.04 6.24
C LYS A 16 21.14 -47.96 5.01
N LYS A 17 21.24 -47.35 3.82
CA LYS A 17 22.26 -47.72 2.81
C LYS A 17 22.60 -46.54 1.88
N ARG A 18 23.89 -46.18 1.80
CA ARG A 18 24.44 -45.28 0.77
C ARG A 18 24.63 -46.06 -0.53
N LYS A 19 24.39 -45.43 -1.68
CA LYS A 19 25.03 -45.78 -2.96
C LYS A 19 25.43 -44.48 -3.68
N THR A 20 26.58 -44.52 -4.34
CA THR A 20 27.21 -43.40 -5.04
C THR A 20 27.44 -43.74 -6.51
N THR A 21 27.76 -42.72 -7.33
CA THR A 21 28.10 -42.78 -8.77
C THR A 21 26.89 -43.10 -9.69
N LYS A 22 26.82 -42.62 -10.94
CA LYS A 22 27.90 -42.14 -11.84
C LYS A 22 27.55 -40.87 -12.60
N THR A 23 28.56 -40.04 -12.83
CA THR A 23 28.61 -39.02 -13.88
C THR A 23 28.38 -39.65 -15.26
N LYS A 24 27.65 -38.98 -16.16
CA LYS A 24 27.59 -39.33 -17.59
C LYS A 24 27.55 -38.09 -18.48
N THR A 25 28.72 -37.70 -18.97
CA THR A 25 28.88 -36.74 -20.07
C THR A 25 28.25 -37.29 -21.35
N ARG A 26 27.53 -36.46 -22.12
CA ARG A 26 27.35 -36.69 -23.56
C ARG A 26 27.24 -35.38 -24.32
N THR A 27 27.89 -35.33 -25.47
CA THR A 27 28.05 -34.14 -26.31
C THR A 27 27.24 -34.22 -27.60
N LYS A 28 27.17 -33.08 -28.33
CA LYS A 28 26.53 -32.86 -29.64
C LYS A 28 24.98 -32.86 -29.58
N THR A 29 24.25 -32.13 -30.43
CA THR A 29 24.60 -31.55 -31.76
C THR A 29 24.19 -30.07 -31.94
N LYS A 30 24.85 -29.39 -32.89
CA LYS A 30 24.44 -28.10 -33.47
C LYS A 30 23.17 -28.30 -34.31
N ALA A 31 22.19 -27.38 -34.22
CA ALA A 31 21.01 -27.36 -35.09
C ALA A 31 20.67 -25.91 -35.48
N GLU A 32 21.15 -25.52 -36.65
CA GLU A 32 20.97 -24.19 -37.24
C GLU A 32 19.71 -24.21 -38.14
N LYS A 33 18.77 -23.28 -37.95
CA LYS A 33 17.57 -23.19 -38.79
C LYS A 33 17.22 -21.75 -39.16
N THR A 34 17.65 -21.37 -40.36
CA THR A 34 17.11 -20.27 -41.16
C THR A 34 15.59 -20.38 -41.26
N LYS A 35 14.86 -19.25 -41.20
CA LYS A 35 13.46 -19.21 -41.61
C LYS A 35 13.19 -18.01 -42.52
N VAL A 36 13.09 -18.29 -43.82
CA VAL A 36 12.62 -17.32 -44.82
C VAL A 36 11.08 -17.26 -44.74
N THR A 37 10.53 -16.05 -44.73
CA THR A 37 9.13 -15.79 -45.09
C THR A 37 9.03 -14.36 -45.60
N ALA A 38 8.48 -14.17 -46.79
CA ALA A 38 8.28 -12.85 -47.39
C ALA A 38 6.91 -12.79 -48.06
N THR A 39 6.07 -11.81 -47.66
CA THR A 39 4.97 -11.29 -48.49
C THR A 39 4.40 -9.96 -47.95
N THR A 40 4.93 -8.86 -48.49
CA THR A 40 4.15 -7.85 -49.26
C THR A 40 2.76 -7.40 -48.78
N LYS A 41 2.66 -6.14 -48.32
CA LYS A 41 1.76 -5.05 -48.83
C LYS A 41 2.00 -3.75 -48.04
N ILE A 42 2.72 -2.77 -48.61
CA ILE A 42 2.24 -1.66 -49.48
C ILE A 42 1.64 -0.46 -48.71
N SER A 43 2.45 0.60 -48.63
CA SER A 43 2.17 2.05 -48.72
C SER A 43 0.81 2.63 -48.29
N LYS A 44 0.88 3.68 -47.45
CA LYS A 44 0.09 4.92 -47.60
C LYS A 44 0.99 6.14 -47.42
N ARG A 45 0.83 7.17 -48.26
CA ARG A 45 1.58 8.44 -48.19
C ARG A 45 0.74 9.62 -48.69
N SER A 46 1.02 10.80 -48.14
CA SER A 46 0.77 12.15 -48.68
C SER A 46 -0.67 12.68 -48.89
N ARG A 47 -0.82 13.93 -48.43
CA ARG A 47 -1.95 14.87 -48.59
C ARG A 47 -2.09 15.41 -50.02
N ILE A 48 -3.30 15.88 -50.37
CA ILE A 48 -3.69 17.13 -51.11
C ILE A 48 -5.24 17.12 -51.07
N LYS A 49 -6.05 18.17 -50.76
CA LYS A 49 -6.15 19.63 -51.01
C LYS A 49 -7.16 19.99 -52.13
N ASP A 50 -7.82 21.14 -51.97
CA ASP A 50 -8.70 21.87 -52.92
C ASP A 50 -10.08 21.21 -53.21
N ALA A 51 -11.20 21.90 -53.54
CA ALA A 51 -11.66 23.30 -53.40
C ALA A 51 -13.22 23.39 -53.49
N VAL A 52 -13.82 24.58 -53.29
CA VAL A 52 -15.29 24.90 -53.37
C VAL A 52 -15.70 25.41 -54.78
N PRO A 53 -16.99 25.58 -55.18
CA PRO A 53 -18.04 26.46 -54.60
C PRO A 53 -19.43 25.74 -54.48
N ASP A 54 -20.66 26.31 -54.40
CA ASP A 54 -21.22 27.69 -54.48
C ASP A 54 -22.65 27.77 -53.85
N GLN A 55 -23.27 28.97 -53.83
CA GLN A 55 -24.72 29.31 -53.70
C GLN A 55 -25.48 28.96 -52.37
N ASP A 56 -26.45 29.76 -51.85
CA ASP A 56 -27.03 31.05 -52.29
C ASP A 56 -27.57 31.93 -51.11
N HIS A 57 -28.15 33.11 -51.40
CA HIS A 57 -28.56 34.21 -50.48
C HIS A 57 -29.84 33.94 -49.59
N VAL A 58 -30.38 34.85 -48.73
CA VAL A 58 -31.19 36.08 -49.00
C VAL A 58 -31.57 36.86 -47.69
N VAL A 59 -31.49 38.23 -47.69
CA VAL A 59 -32.08 39.32 -46.81
C VAL A 59 -31.94 39.32 -45.25
N ASP A 60 -32.11 40.43 -44.49
CA ASP A 60 -31.82 41.89 -44.69
C ASP A 60 -31.79 42.71 -43.36
N VAL A 61 -30.83 43.65 -43.30
CA VAL A 61 -30.91 45.11 -42.94
C VAL A 61 -31.44 45.63 -41.57
N ALA A 62 -30.85 46.78 -41.19
CA ALA A 62 -31.19 47.78 -40.15
C ALA A 62 -30.70 47.53 -38.69
N GLY A 63 -29.84 48.38 -38.11
CA GLY A 63 -29.03 49.46 -38.71
C GLY A 63 -28.43 50.47 -37.71
N GLN A 64 -27.37 51.17 -38.15
CA GLN A 64 -26.98 52.56 -37.80
C GLN A 64 -26.54 52.86 -36.32
N ASP A 65 -25.57 53.74 -36.04
CA ASP A 65 -24.66 54.51 -36.94
C ASP A 65 -23.36 55.00 -36.25
N VAL A 66 -22.43 55.57 -37.04
CA VAL A 66 -21.18 56.36 -36.76
C VAL A 66 -20.58 56.38 -35.33
N VAL A 67 -19.33 55.95 -35.07
CA VAL A 67 -17.98 56.47 -35.45
C VAL A 67 -17.67 57.97 -35.22
N ASN A 68 -16.65 58.23 -34.39
CA ASN A 68 -15.38 58.96 -34.69
C ASN A 68 -14.55 59.02 -33.38
N GLU A 69 -13.33 58.48 -33.33
CA GLU A 69 -12.04 59.14 -33.66
C GLU A 69 -11.70 60.36 -32.80
N ASP A 70 -10.63 60.26 -31.98
CA ASP A 70 -9.55 61.26 -31.94
C ASP A 70 -8.27 60.73 -31.22
N VAL A 71 -7.14 61.46 -31.30
CA VAL A 71 -5.77 60.87 -31.15
C VAL A 71 -4.83 61.53 -30.12
N LYS A 72 -4.53 60.82 -29.00
CA LYS A 72 -3.27 60.86 -28.17
C LYS A 72 -2.84 62.22 -27.52
N PRO A 73 -1.74 62.27 -26.72
CA PRO A 73 -1.07 61.28 -25.83
C PRO A 73 -0.90 61.82 -24.37
N GLN A 74 -0.03 61.17 -23.56
CA GLN A 74 0.58 61.67 -22.30
C GLN A 74 -0.37 61.87 -21.08
N ALA A 75 0.09 61.91 -19.81
CA ALA A 75 1.26 61.28 -19.16
C ALA A 75 1.06 61.23 -17.61
N ASP A 76 1.90 60.43 -16.94
CA ASP A 76 2.40 60.53 -15.55
C ASP A 76 1.52 60.47 -14.28
N GLU A 77 2.07 59.71 -13.31
CA GLU A 77 2.04 59.81 -11.84
C GLU A 77 0.78 59.51 -10.98
N GLU A 78 1.06 59.41 -9.67
CA GLU A 78 0.29 58.70 -8.64
C GLU A 78 -0.71 59.59 -7.90
N SER A 79 -1.85 59.02 -7.48
CA SER A 79 -2.52 59.41 -6.24
C SER A 79 -3.37 58.25 -5.68
N SER A 80 -3.78 58.34 -4.42
CA SER A 80 -4.14 57.16 -3.61
C SER A 80 -5.55 57.20 -2.99
N SER A 81 -5.96 56.03 -2.47
CA SER A 81 -7.10 55.77 -1.57
C SER A 81 -8.52 55.63 -2.20
N PRO A 82 -9.51 55.04 -1.49
CA PRO A 82 -9.43 54.12 -0.35
C PRO A 82 -10.10 52.75 -0.60
N SER A 83 -9.85 51.78 0.29
CA SER A 83 -10.44 50.45 0.26
C SER A 83 -11.97 50.45 0.42
N LYS A 84 -12.68 49.66 -0.39
CA LYS A 84 -14.09 49.26 -0.16
C LYS A 84 -14.18 47.77 0.16
N THR A 85 -14.22 47.45 1.46
CA THR A 85 -14.26 46.08 1.99
C THR A 85 -15.56 45.35 1.60
N LYS A 86 -15.54 44.60 0.48
CA LYS A 86 -16.70 43.81 0.04
C LYS A 86 -16.92 42.59 0.96
N THR A 87 -17.87 42.71 1.89
CA THR A 87 -18.36 41.59 2.70
C THR A 87 -18.95 40.50 1.79
N LYS A 88 -18.34 39.31 1.81
CA LYS A 88 -18.80 38.16 1.02
C LYS A 88 -20.11 37.64 1.63
N LYS A 89 -21.23 37.83 0.93
CA LYS A 89 -22.51 37.21 1.31
C LYS A 89 -22.34 35.69 1.46
N PRO A 90 -22.93 35.04 2.47
CA PRO A 90 -22.84 33.59 2.62
C PRO A 90 -23.44 32.91 1.39
N ARG A 91 -22.76 31.89 0.86
CA ARG A 91 -23.27 31.10 -0.25
C ARG A 91 -24.45 30.27 0.28
N LYS A 92 -25.65 30.47 -0.26
CA LYS A 92 -26.80 29.59 0.04
C LYS A 92 -26.37 28.14 -0.16
N PRO A 93 -26.78 27.20 0.72
CA PRO A 93 -26.62 25.77 0.45
C PRO A 93 -27.16 25.45 -0.94
N ARG A 94 -26.37 24.74 -1.74
CA ARG A 94 -26.91 24.11 -2.95
C ARG A 94 -27.85 23.00 -2.50
N ALA A 95 -29.01 22.87 -3.16
CA ALA A 95 -29.88 21.73 -2.94
C ALA A 95 -29.07 20.43 -3.10
N PRO A 96 -29.35 19.38 -2.30
CA PRO A 96 -28.69 18.10 -2.47
C PRO A 96 -28.92 17.63 -3.91
N LYS A 97 -27.85 17.13 -4.55
CA LYS A 97 -28.03 16.39 -5.79
C LYS A 97 -28.75 15.08 -5.46
N PRO A 98 -29.70 14.61 -6.29
CA PRO A 98 -30.20 13.25 -6.15
C PRO A 98 -29.03 12.27 -6.24
N GLU A 99 -29.11 11.18 -5.50
CA GLU A 99 -28.08 10.14 -5.56
C GLU A 99 -28.09 9.46 -6.94
N PRO A 100 -26.92 9.14 -7.50
CA PRO A 100 -26.85 8.47 -8.79
C PRO A 100 -27.37 7.03 -8.67
N VAL A 101 -28.42 6.71 -9.44
CA VAL A 101 -28.83 5.31 -9.65
C VAL A 101 -27.74 4.61 -10.45
N TYR A 102 -27.22 3.50 -9.93
CA TYR A 102 -26.18 2.72 -10.55
C TYR A 102 -26.76 1.51 -11.29
N ILE A 103 -26.35 1.31 -12.55
CA ILE A 103 -26.56 0.04 -13.25
C ILE A 103 -25.41 -0.88 -12.84
N ILE A 104 -25.72 -1.94 -12.09
CA ILE A 104 -24.73 -2.90 -11.62
C ILE A 104 -24.68 -4.07 -12.61
N PRO A 105 -23.51 -4.43 -13.18
CA PRO A 105 -23.41 -5.59 -14.05
C PRO A 105 -23.60 -6.89 -13.26
N ASP A 106 -24.13 -7.91 -13.92
CA ASP A 106 -24.10 -9.27 -13.42
C ASP A 106 -22.67 -9.81 -13.38
N VAL A 107 -22.47 -10.83 -12.53
CA VAL A 107 -21.20 -11.54 -12.38
C VAL A 107 -21.39 -12.99 -12.81
N GLU A 108 -20.32 -13.59 -13.33
CA GLU A 108 -20.25 -15.03 -13.51
C GLU A 108 -20.53 -15.73 -12.17
N ARG A 109 -21.43 -16.71 -12.14
CA ARG A 109 -21.78 -17.44 -10.92
C ARG A 109 -20.92 -18.71 -10.83
N LYS A 110 -20.25 -18.89 -9.69
CA LYS A 110 -19.31 -19.99 -9.41
C LYS A 110 -19.68 -20.68 -8.11
N GLU A 111 -19.26 -21.94 -7.94
CA GLU A 111 -19.38 -22.68 -6.68
C GLU A 111 -18.06 -22.60 -5.89
N THR A 112 -18.15 -22.68 -4.56
CA THR A 112 -16.99 -22.75 -3.66
C THR A 112 -17.35 -23.50 -2.37
N LYS A 113 -16.34 -24.12 -1.75
CA LYS A 113 -16.44 -24.69 -0.40
C LYS A 113 -15.94 -23.74 0.70
N PHE A 114 -15.40 -22.57 0.34
CA PHE A 114 -14.89 -21.57 1.26
C PHE A 114 -15.96 -21.14 2.28
N ARG A 115 -15.59 -21.19 3.56
CA ARG A 115 -16.44 -20.87 4.73
C ARG A 115 -15.85 -19.75 5.61
N GLY A 116 -14.68 -19.25 5.21
CA GLY A 116 -13.96 -18.20 5.92
C GLY A 116 -14.60 -16.82 5.79
N ARG A 117 -13.94 -15.81 6.36
CA ARG A 117 -14.40 -14.42 6.30
C ARG A 117 -13.66 -13.65 5.22
N LEU A 118 -14.37 -13.01 4.30
CA LEU A 118 -13.81 -11.99 3.43
C LEU A 118 -13.74 -10.64 4.18
N GLY A 119 -12.68 -9.87 3.91
CA GLY A 119 -12.49 -8.52 4.45
C GLY A 119 -11.79 -7.59 3.45
N TYR A 120 -11.72 -6.29 3.77
CA TYR A 120 -11.05 -5.28 2.94
C TYR A 120 -10.17 -4.34 3.78
N ALA A 121 -9.34 -3.54 3.09
CA ALA A 121 -8.35 -2.67 3.72
C ALA A 121 -8.68 -1.17 3.75
N CYS A 122 -8.49 -0.58 4.94
CA CYS A 122 -8.32 0.83 5.29
C CYS A 122 -9.51 1.79 5.07
N LEU A 123 -10.26 1.63 3.98
CA LEU A 123 -11.21 2.62 3.47
C LEU A 123 -12.46 1.91 2.94
N ASN A 124 -13.63 2.50 3.17
CA ASN A 124 -14.88 2.08 2.54
C ASN A 124 -15.27 3.12 1.48
N THR A 125 -15.46 2.70 0.22
CA THR A 125 -15.67 3.63 -0.91
C THR A 125 -17.05 4.28 -0.87
N VAL A 126 -18.10 3.55 -0.47
CA VAL A 126 -19.47 4.10 -0.29
C VAL A 126 -19.45 5.21 0.77
N LEU A 127 -18.92 4.92 1.95
CA LEU A 127 -18.85 5.83 3.10
C LEU A 127 -17.95 7.05 2.83
N ARG A 128 -16.81 6.86 2.17
CA ARG A 128 -15.90 7.95 1.76
C ARG A 128 -16.52 8.86 0.71
N ASN A 129 -17.40 8.34 -0.16
CA ASN A 129 -17.98 9.10 -1.26
C ASN A 129 -19.32 9.76 -0.96
N LYS A 130 -19.82 9.70 0.28
CA LYS A 130 -21.01 10.47 0.74
C LYS A 130 -20.92 11.97 0.43
N LYS A 131 -22.09 12.61 0.27
CA LYS A 131 -22.24 14.04 -0.08
C LYS A 131 -23.40 14.62 0.74
N PRO A 132 -23.26 15.78 1.41
CA PRO A 132 -22.09 16.68 1.45
C PRO A 132 -20.83 16.06 2.05
N ALA A 133 -19.66 16.67 1.79
CA ALA A 133 -18.36 16.13 2.18
C ALA A 133 -18.07 16.23 3.70
N SER A 134 -18.97 16.83 4.48
CA SER A 134 -19.03 16.73 5.94
C SER A 134 -19.39 15.32 6.41
N ASP A 135 -20.09 14.57 5.57
CA ASP A 135 -20.75 13.30 5.92
C ASP A 135 -19.94 12.10 5.40
N ALA A 136 -18.73 12.37 4.89
CA ALA A 136 -17.79 11.40 4.35
C ALA A 136 -16.96 10.78 5.48
N VAL A 137 -17.11 9.47 5.65
CA VAL A 137 -16.52 8.67 6.73
C VAL A 137 -15.27 7.95 6.22
N PHE A 138 -14.13 8.17 6.88
CA PHE A 138 -12.82 7.55 6.56
C PHE A 138 -11.82 7.62 7.73
N CYS A 139 -11.05 6.55 7.90
CA CYS A 139 -10.20 6.33 9.08
C CYS A 139 -8.74 6.85 8.94
N SER A 140 -8.48 7.79 8.04
CA SER A 140 -7.12 8.16 7.60
C SER A 140 -6.88 9.67 7.46
N ARG A 141 -7.52 10.51 8.30
CA ARG A 141 -7.22 11.95 8.35
C ARG A 141 -5.81 12.17 8.88
N THR A 142 -4.97 12.82 8.06
CA THR A 142 -3.62 13.25 8.41
C THR A 142 -3.42 14.75 8.12
N CYS A 143 -2.25 15.30 8.46
CA CYS A 143 -1.87 16.68 8.20
C CYS A 143 -0.38 16.78 7.84
N ARG A 144 0.14 18.00 7.59
CA ARG A 144 1.59 18.21 7.43
C ARG A 144 2.21 18.61 8.78
N ILE A 145 3.50 18.32 8.96
CA ILE A 145 4.30 18.79 10.11
C ILE A 145 4.14 20.31 10.33
N ASP A 146 4.03 21.08 9.25
CA ASP A 146 3.81 22.52 9.27
C ASP A 146 2.43 22.96 9.82
N SER A 147 1.42 22.08 9.80
CA SER A 147 0.15 22.27 10.49
C SER A 147 0.33 22.08 12.00
N ILE A 148 1.11 21.08 12.43
CA ILE A 148 1.43 20.84 13.85
C ILE A 148 2.14 22.05 14.46
N LYS A 149 3.15 22.60 13.75
CA LYS A 149 3.89 23.81 14.17
C LYS A 149 3.00 25.06 14.34
N LYS A 150 1.88 25.15 13.61
CA LYS A 150 0.98 26.33 13.60
C LYS A 150 -0.22 26.18 14.52
N ASN A 151 -0.76 24.97 14.64
CA ASN A 151 -2.03 24.69 15.30
C ASN A 151 -1.88 23.87 16.61
N GLY A 152 -0.67 23.43 16.94
CA GLY A 152 -0.38 22.60 18.11
C GLY A 152 -0.79 21.13 17.95
N ILE A 153 -0.23 20.27 18.81
CA ILE A 153 -0.44 18.81 18.73
C ILE A 153 -1.89 18.38 18.99
N GLU A 154 -2.66 19.15 19.77
CA GLU A 154 -4.08 18.86 20.00
C GLU A 154 -4.93 18.91 18.72
N SER A 155 -4.54 19.72 17.73
CA SER A 155 -5.19 19.71 16.41
C SER A 155 -4.96 18.41 15.62
N VAL A 156 -3.87 17.70 15.92
CA VAL A 156 -3.51 16.41 15.32
C VAL A 156 -4.25 15.28 16.02
N LYS A 157 -4.27 15.29 17.36
CA LYS A 157 -5.08 14.38 18.19
C LYS A 157 -6.56 14.42 17.83
N GLU A 158 -7.07 15.60 17.47
CA GLU A 158 -8.46 15.79 17.05
C GLU A 158 -8.76 15.20 15.65
N LEU A 159 -7.74 14.96 14.80
CA LEU A 159 -7.90 14.11 13.61
C LEU A 159 -8.01 12.63 14.02
N GLY A 160 -7.19 12.20 14.99
CA GLY A 160 -7.25 10.87 15.59
C GLY A 160 -8.64 10.53 16.15
N ARG A 161 -9.22 11.42 16.98
CA ARG A 161 -10.60 11.22 17.50
C ARG A 161 -11.62 11.00 16.39
N LYS A 162 -11.53 11.77 15.31
CA LYS A 162 -12.43 11.66 14.15
C LYS A 162 -12.22 10.38 13.36
N ASN A 163 -10.98 9.90 13.25
CA ASN A 163 -10.69 8.60 12.64
C ASN A 163 -11.28 7.44 13.46
N VAL A 164 -11.30 7.51 14.80
CA VAL A 164 -11.95 6.48 15.63
C VAL A 164 -13.49 6.59 15.60
N GLN A 165 -14.07 7.80 15.59
CA GLN A 165 -15.51 8.00 15.38
C GLN A 165 -15.98 7.40 14.04
N ASP A 166 -15.18 7.57 13.00
CA ASP A 166 -15.43 6.98 11.69
C ASP A 166 -15.21 5.46 11.68
N LEU A 167 -14.26 4.95 12.46
CA LEU A 167 -14.05 3.50 12.62
C LEU A 167 -15.25 2.83 13.28
N ILE A 168 -15.84 3.44 14.32
CA ILE A 168 -17.12 2.97 14.93
C ILE A 168 -18.22 2.91 13.85
N THR A 169 -18.35 3.96 13.06
CA THR A 169 -19.35 4.05 11.99
C THR A 169 -19.12 3.01 10.89
N MET A 170 -17.85 2.75 10.52
CA MET A 170 -17.48 1.77 9.52
C MET A 170 -17.66 0.33 10.01
N ILE A 171 -17.40 0.04 11.29
CA ILE A 171 -17.69 -1.27 11.91
C ILE A 171 -19.21 -1.55 11.88
N GLN A 172 -20.04 -0.56 12.20
CA GLN A 172 -21.50 -0.70 12.17
C GLN A 172 -22.03 -0.96 10.74
N TRP A 173 -21.59 -0.17 9.74
CA TRP A 173 -21.95 -0.39 8.34
C TRP A 173 -21.44 -1.74 7.80
N ASN A 174 -20.26 -2.17 8.25
CA ASN A 174 -19.68 -3.46 7.88
C ASN A 174 -20.51 -4.62 8.43
N GLU A 175 -21.07 -4.50 9.65
CA GLU A 175 -21.99 -5.50 10.18
C GLU A 175 -23.31 -5.55 9.40
N GLU A 176 -23.87 -4.39 9.05
CA GLU A 176 -25.06 -4.27 8.19
C GLU A 176 -24.85 -4.93 6.81
N ASN A 177 -23.60 -5.00 6.34
CA ASN A 177 -23.19 -5.62 5.08
C ASN A 177 -22.46 -6.98 5.28
N SER A 178 -22.50 -7.56 6.48
CA SER A 178 -21.88 -8.86 6.86
C SER A 178 -20.35 -8.98 6.69
N ILE A 179 -19.62 -7.89 6.47
CA ILE A 179 -18.15 -7.88 6.32
C ILE A 179 -17.49 -7.86 7.71
N ARG A 180 -17.28 -9.03 8.32
CA ARG A 180 -16.73 -9.15 9.70
C ARG A 180 -15.20 -9.22 9.77
N PHE A 181 -14.50 -8.67 8.78
CA PHE A 181 -13.04 -8.61 8.74
C PHE A 181 -12.54 -7.32 8.09
N LEU A 182 -11.65 -6.60 8.77
CA LEU A 182 -11.15 -5.28 8.36
C LEU A 182 -9.66 -5.13 8.67
N ARG A 183 -8.88 -4.62 7.72
CA ARG A 183 -7.56 -4.03 7.98
C ARG A 183 -7.75 -2.53 8.27
N VAL A 184 -7.46 -2.10 9.49
CA VAL A 184 -7.56 -0.70 9.93
C VAL A 184 -6.37 0.08 9.34
N SER A 185 -6.61 1.32 8.88
CA SER A 185 -5.56 2.17 8.30
C SER A 185 -4.47 2.50 9.31
N SER A 186 -3.21 2.44 8.87
CA SER A 186 -2.05 2.85 9.65
C SER A 186 -2.06 4.35 9.97
N ASN A 187 -2.78 5.15 9.17
CA ASN A 187 -2.97 6.59 9.33
C ASN A 187 -4.10 6.97 10.34
N MET A 188 -4.59 6.03 11.16
CA MET A 188 -5.56 6.31 12.24
C MET A 188 -5.12 7.45 13.16
N PHE A 189 -3.86 7.45 13.61
CA PHE A 189 -3.31 8.47 14.50
C PHE A 189 -2.08 9.14 13.88
N PRO A 190 -2.29 10.24 13.11
CA PRO A 190 -1.20 10.85 12.36
C PRO A 190 -0.06 11.31 13.26
N PHE A 191 1.16 10.91 12.91
CA PHE A 191 2.43 11.17 13.63
C PHE A 191 2.59 10.54 15.02
N ALA A 192 1.72 9.62 15.48
CA ALA A 192 1.82 9.04 16.83
C ALA A 192 3.19 8.40 17.16
N SER A 193 3.85 7.78 16.18
CA SER A 193 5.19 7.15 16.29
C SER A 193 6.38 8.10 16.02
N HIS A 194 6.12 9.36 15.62
CA HIS A 194 7.14 10.28 15.13
C HIS A 194 8.12 10.73 16.23
N PRO A 195 9.44 10.73 16.01
CA PRO A 195 10.44 10.98 17.07
C PRO A 195 10.32 12.33 17.78
N ILE A 196 9.73 13.35 17.14
CA ILE A 196 9.62 14.73 17.67
C ILE A 196 8.16 15.14 17.95
N TYR A 197 7.17 14.43 17.37
CA TYR A 197 5.75 14.81 17.42
C TYR A 197 4.82 13.67 17.87
N GLY A 198 5.40 12.55 18.29
CA GLY A 198 4.67 11.37 18.76
C GLY A 198 3.97 11.58 20.09
N TYR A 199 2.97 10.74 20.36
CA TYR A 199 2.10 10.83 21.51
C TYR A 199 1.46 9.47 21.82
N SER A 200 1.21 9.20 23.10
CA SER A 200 0.35 8.08 23.52
C SER A 200 -1.08 8.31 23.07
N LEU A 201 -1.78 7.23 22.75
CA LEU A 201 -3.18 7.19 22.35
C LEU A 201 -4.17 7.28 23.52
N SER A 202 -3.68 7.30 24.77
CA SER A 202 -4.47 7.39 26.01
C SER A 202 -5.59 8.44 26.00
N TYR A 203 -5.40 9.60 25.36
CA TYR A 203 -6.43 10.64 25.20
C TYR A 203 -7.67 10.23 24.38
N ALA A 204 -7.60 9.08 23.70
CA ALA A 204 -8.68 8.47 22.92
C ALA A 204 -9.10 7.09 23.46
N SER A 205 -8.60 6.68 24.64
CA SER A 205 -8.86 5.38 25.29
C SER A 205 -10.35 5.02 25.28
N ASP A 206 -11.21 5.89 25.79
CA ASP A 206 -12.66 5.63 25.93
C ASP A 206 -13.37 5.48 24.58
N LEU A 207 -12.80 6.02 23.52
CA LEU A 207 -13.35 5.99 22.16
C LEU A 207 -12.83 4.79 21.37
N LEU A 208 -11.58 4.39 21.61
CA LEU A 208 -11.00 3.14 21.12
C LEU A 208 -11.69 1.93 21.75
N SER A 209 -11.94 1.96 23.07
CA SER A 209 -12.65 0.89 23.76
C SER A 209 -14.09 0.76 23.29
N GLN A 210 -14.79 1.86 22.96
CA GLN A 210 -16.09 1.81 22.28
C GLN A 210 -16.02 1.13 20.90
N ALA A 211 -15.02 1.49 20.07
CA ALA A 211 -14.83 0.89 18.74
C ALA A 211 -14.53 -0.62 18.82
N GLY A 212 -13.65 -1.03 19.74
CA GLY A 212 -13.31 -2.43 19.93
C GLY A 212 -14.41 -3.24 20.62
N ALA A 213 -15.17 -2.66 21.54
CA ALA A 213 -16.36 -3.29 22.12
C ALA A 213 -17.45 -3.53 21.08
N LEU A 214 -17.64 -2.60 20.13
CA LEU A 214 -18.56 -2.78 18.99
C LEU A 214 -18.07 -3.89 18.05
N ALA A 215 -16.76 -3.93 17.74
CA ALA A 215 -16.18 -5.01 16.96
C ALA A 215 -16.34 -6.38 17.65
N ALA A 216 -16.09 -6.46 18.96
CA ALA A 216 -16.23 -7.67 19.76
C ALA A 216 -17.69 -8.15 19.84
N LYS A 217 -18.66 -7.23 20.03
CA LYS A 217 -20.11 -7.50 20.03
C LYS A 217 -20.56 -8.25 18.77
N TYR A 218 -19.98 -7.91 17.62
CA TYR A 218 -20.31 -8.51 16.32
C TYR A 218 -19.31 -9.58 15.86
N GLY A 219 -18.28 -9.90 16.65
CA GLY A 219 -17.24 -10.86 16.28
C GLY A 219 -16.35 -10.42 15.11
N HIS A 220 -16.20 -9.12 14.88
CA HIS A 220 -15.34 -8.57 13.81
C HIS A 220 -13.86 -8.79 14.14
N ARG A 221 -13.08 -9.25 13.15
CA ARG A 221 -11.62 -9.25 13.23
C ARG A 221 -11.06 -7.93 12.70
N LEU A 222 -10.27 -7.26 13.53
CA LEU A 222 -9.54 -6.05 13.15
C LEU A 222 -8.04 -6.38 13.09
N THR A 223 -7.34 -5.99 12.03
CA THR A 223 -5.87 -6.14 11.90
C THR A 223 -5.25 -4.85 11.39
N SER A 224 -3.93 -4.72 11.42
CA SER A 224 -3.25 -3.61 10.75
C SER A 224 -2.00 -4.08 9.99
N HIS A 225 -1.54 -3.26 9.05
CA HIS A 225 -0.29 -3.44 8.33
C HIS A 225 0.48 -2.11 8.34
N PRO A 226 1.39 -1.91 9.32
CA PRO A 226 2.36 -0.81 9.29
C PRO A 226 3.04 -0.72 7.92
N GLY A 227 3.10 0.47 7.33
CA GLY A 227 3.57 0.65 5.95
C GLY A 227 5.06 0.37 5.76
N GLN A 228 5.48 0.31 4.49
CA GLN A 228 6.83 -0.06 4.00
C GLN A 228 8.06 0.53 4.71
N PHE A 229 7.94 1.58 5.53
CA PHE A 229 9.03 2.13 6.33
C PHE A 229 9.33 1.32 7.60
N THR A 230 8.50 0.34 7.95
CA THR A 230 8.66 -0.57 9.08
C THR A 230 9.62 -1.71 8.71
N GLN A 231 10.91 -1.54 9.01
CA GLN A 231 12.01 -2.28 8.39
C GLN A 231 12.91 -2.93 9.45
N LEU A 232 12.49 -4.09 9.99
CA LEU A 232 13.17 -4.78 11.09
C LEU A 232 14.51 -5.45 10.70
N GLY A 233 14.76 -5.68 9.42
CA GLY A 233 16.06 -6.15 8.91
C GLY A 233 17.12 -5.05 8.71
N SER A 234 16.76 -3.76 8.91
CA SER A 234 17.62 -2.65 8.50
C SER A 234 18.95 -2.57 9.26
N PRO A 235 20.10 -2.37 8.57
CA PRO A 235 21.40 -2.18 9.24
C PRO A 235 21.52 -0.81 9.94
N ARG A 236 20.55 0.10 9.75
CA ARG A 236 20.58 1.47 10.32
C ARG A 236 19.82 1.51 11.67
N PRO A 237 20.48 1.75 12.82
CA PRO A 237 19.82 1.70 14.14
C PRO A 237 18.58 2.60 14.26
N GLY A 238 18.64 3.84 13.76
CA GLY A 238 17.49 4.76 13.78
C GLY A 238 16.27 4.30 12.96
N VAL A 239 16.44 3.38 12.01
CA VAL A 239 15.32 2.74 11.29
C VAL A 239 14.69 1.65 12.15
N ILE A 240 15.52 0.85 12.84
CA ILE A 240 15.04 -0.14 13.81
C ILE A 240 14.27 0.55 14.94
N GLU A 241 14.81 1.63 15.51
CA GLU A 241 14.11 2.44 16.52
C GLU A 241 12.77 3.01 16.02
N ALA A 242 12.73 3.54 14.80
CA ALA A 242 11.50 4.04 14.20
C ALA A 242 10.46 2.94 13.98
N SER A 243 10.89 1.79 13.47
CA SER A 243 10.04 0.60 13.25
C SER A 243 9.48 0.04 14.56
N ILE A 244 10.29 0.04 15.63
CA ILE A 244 9.86 -0.34 16.98
C ILE A 244 8.87 0.67 17.56
N ARG A 245 9.04 1.98 17.31
CA ARG A 245 8.03 3.00 17.71
C ARG A 245 6.72 2.83 16.94
N GLU A 246 6.76 2.56 15.64
CA GLU A 246 5.58 2.30 14.82
C GLU A 246 4.82 1.08 15.36
N LEU A 247 5.48 -0.08 15.47
CA LEU A 247 4.85 -1.31 15.98
C LEU A 247 4.32 -1.17 17.42
N LYS A 248 4.97 -0.36 18.28
CA LYS A 248 4.44 -0.01 19.61
C LYS A 248 3.16 0.82 19.53
N TYR A 249 3.10 1.83 18.65
CA TYR A 249 1.90 2.65 18.41
C TYR A 249 0.71 1.78 17.97
N HIS A 250 0.92 0.90 16.99
CA HIS A 250 -0.13 -0.03 16.52
C HIS A 250 -0.56 -1.02 17.60
N THR A 251 0.36 -1.44 18.48
CA THR A 251 0.06 -2.31 19.62
C THR A 251 -0.77 -1.57 20.68
N GLU A 252 -0.40 -0.33 21.03
CA GLU A 252 -1.19 0.54 21.94
C GLU A 252 -2.62 0.75 21.40
N MET A 253 -2.78 0.95 20.09
CA MET A 253 -4.09 1.05 19.46
C MET A 253 -4.94 -0.22 19.65
N MET A 254 -4.37 -1.39 19.34
CA MET A 254 -5.08 -2.67 19.48
C MET A 254 -5.39 -3.01 20.95
N GLU A 255 -4.51 -2.63 21.89
CA GLU A 255 -4.68 -2.83 23.33
C GLU A 255 -5.76 -1.92 23.93
N LEU A 256 -5.79 -0.63 23.58
CA LEU A 256 -6.84 0.31 24.03
C LEU A 256 -8.21 -0.01 23.43
N MET A 257 -8.25 -0.63 22.25
CA MET A 257 -9.47 -1.22 21.70
C MET A 257 -9.86 -2.56 22.37
N GLY A 258 -8.98 -3.19 23.15
CA GLY A 258 -9.22 -4.53 23.70
C GLY A 258 -9.26 -5.64 22.64
N VAL A 259 -8.66 -5.42 21.46
CA VAL A 259 -8.63 -6.43 20.39
C VAL A 259 -7.71 -7.59 20.81
N GLY A 260 -8.25 -8.81 20.82
CA GLY A 260 -7.52 -10.02 21.22
C GLY A 260 -6.39 -10.41 20.25
N LYS A 261 -5.85 -11.63 20.44
CA LYS A 261 -4.74 -12.21 19.67
C LYS A 261 -4.94 -12.27 18.16
N ASP A 262 -6.19 -12.28 17.68
CA ASP A 262 -6.50 -12.24 16.24
C ASP A 262 -6.19 -10.88 15.59
N GLY A 263 -6.02 -9.83 16.41
CA GLY A 263 -5.51 -8.52 16.02
C GLY A 263 -4.00 -8.53 15.81
N VAL A 264 -3.61 -9.02 14.64
CA VAL A 264 -2.22 -9.11 14.19
C VAL A 264 -1.73 -7.82 13.51
N LEU A 265 -0.42 -7.60 13.58
CA LEU A 265 0.33 -6.56 12.89
C LEU A 265 1.16 -7.21 11.79
N VAL A 266 0.81 -6.94 10.53
CA VAL A 266 1.45 -7.54 9.36
C VAL A 266 2.58 -6.64 8.85
N ILE A 267 3.74 -7.22 8.50
CA ILE A 267 4.81 -6.54 7.75
C ILE A 267 5.47 -7.51 6.76
N HIS A 268 5.98 -7.01 5.64
CA HIS A 268 6.86 -7.78 4.75
C HIS A 268 8.25 -8.02 5.36
N GLY A 269 9.08 -8.88 4.74
CA GLY A 269 10.47 -9.10 5.15
C GLY A 269 11.36 -7.84 5.09
N GLY A 270 11.04 -6.92 4.17
CA GLY A 270 11.68 -5.61 4.05
C GLY A 270 12.58 -5.46 2.83
N GLY A 271 13.53 -4.52 2.86
CA GLY A 271 14.59 -4.40 1.87
C GLY A 271 15.74 -5.38 2.15
N VAL A 272 16.43 -5.87 1.11
CA VAL A 272 17.49 -6.89 1.26
C VAL A 272 18.84 -6.37 1.80
N TYR A 273 19.08 -5.06 1.75
CA TYR A 273 20.30 -4.37 2.24
C TYR A 273 21.60 -5.12 1.91
N ASP A 274 21.87 -5.22 0.60
CA ASP A 274 23.08 -5.77 -0.04
C ASP A 274 23.33 -7.27 0.16
N ASP A 275 22.87 -7.85 1.28
CA ASP A 275 23.03 -9.25 1.66
C ASP A 275 21.74 -9.77 2.30
N LYS A 276 21.02 -10.61 1.56
CA LYS A 276 19.76 -11.22 2.00
C LYS A 276 19.93 -12.05 3.28
N GLU A 277 20.98 -12.86 3.38
CA GLU A 277 21.18 -13.79 4.50
C GLU A 277 21.50 -13.03 5.79
N LYS A 278 22.42 -12.05 5.73
CA LYS A 278 22.69 -11.15 6.86
C LYS A 278 21.47 -10.34 7.25
N THR A 279 20.62 -9.95 6.30
CA THR A 279 19.37 -9.23 6.59
C THR A 279 18.33 -10.11 7.27
N LEU A 280 18.22 -11.38 6.88
CA LEU A 280 17.34 -12.37 7.53
C LEU A 280 17.75 -12.62 8.98
N GLU A 281 19.04 -12.75 9.31
CA GLU A 281 19.46 -12.87 10.71
C GLU A 281 19.24 -11.56 11.49
N ARG A 282 19.51 -10.36 10.93
CA ARG A 282 19.20 -9.07 11.61
C ARG A 282 17.71 -8.87 11.87
N LEU A 283 16.84 -9.35 10.97
CA LEU A 283 15.39 -9.40 11.14
C LEU A 283 15.03 -10.30 12.34
N LYS A 284 15.58 -11.51 12.37
CA LYS A 284 15.40 -12.51 13.44
C LYS A 284 15.91 -12.03 14.79
N GLU A 285 17.13 -11.49 14.89
CA GLU A 285 17.66 -10.82 16.08
C GLU A 285 16.72 -9.72 16.58
N THR A 286 16.23 -8.87 15.67
CA THR A 286 15.38 -7.73 16.04
C THR A 286 14.02 -8.20 16.57
N ILE A 287 13.42 -9.25 15.98
CA ILE A 287 12.18 -9.87 16.49
C ILE A 287 12.42 -10.54 17.85
N ARG A 288 13.51 -11.29 18.01
CA ARG A 288 13.85 -12.08 19.21
C ARG A 288 14.22 -11.19 20.40
N ASP A 289 15.11 -10.21 20.18
CA ASP A 289 15.82 -9.52 21.25
C ASP A 289 15.38 -8.06 21.45
N LYS A 290 14.82 -7.39 20.42
CA LYS A 290 14.53 -5.95 20.44
C LYS A 290 13.03 -5.60 20.47
N LEU A 291 12.16 -6.49 19.98
CA LEU A 291 10.70 -6.28 20.08
C LEU A 291 10.18 -6.55 21.50
N PRO A 292 9.34 -5.67 22.06
CA PRO A 292 8.55 -5.97 23.26
C PRO A 292 7.67 -7.21 23.07
N ARG A 293 7.41 -7.93 24.16
CA ARG A 293 6.63 -9.18 24.12
C ARG A 293 5.24 -8.99 23.49
N ASN A 294 4.47 -7.99 23.91
CA ASN A 294 3.13 -7.73 23.40
C ASN A 294 3.12 -7.36 21.90
N VAL A 295 4.17 -6.69 21.41
CA VAL A 295 4.36 -6.44 19.97
C VAL A 295 4.62 -7.75 19.22
N ARG A 296 5.54 -8.60 19.70
CA ARG A 296 5.85 -9.91 19.08
C ARG A 296 4.68 -10.89 19.14
N GLU A 297 3.84 -10.80 20.17
CA GLU A 297 2.60 -11.60 20.30
C GLU A 297 1.53 -11.22 19.26
N ARG A 298 1.65 -10.06 18.60
CA ARG A 298 0.79 -9.65 17.47
C ARG A 298 1.48 -9.69 16.10
N LEU A 299 2.82 -9.67 16.04
CA LEU A 299 3.56 -9.67 14.78
C LEU A 299 3.26 -10.91 13.93
N VAL A 300 3.05 -10.69 12.64
CA VAL A 300 3.08 -11.69 11.56
C VAL A 300 3.91 -11.14 10.40
N LEU A 301 4.62 -12.00 9.68
CA LEU A 301 5.33 -11.62 8.45
C LEU A 301 4.46 -11.85 7.22
N GLU A 302 4.79 -11.27 6.08
CA GLU A 302 4.10 -11.47 4.79
C GLU A 302 5.11 -11.65 3.66
N ASN A 303 4.82 -12.56 2.71
CA ASN A 303 5.63 -12.72 1.51
C ASN A 303 5.40 -11.56 0.53
N ASP A 304 6.47 -11.07 -0.07
CA ASP A 304 6.47 -10.00 -1.05
C ASP A 304 6.96 -10.47 -2.44
N GLU A 305 6.80 -9.60 -3.42
CA GLU A 305 6.96 -9.86 -4.84
C GLU A 305 8.33 -9.48 -5.42
N MET A 306 9.27 -9.03 -4.57
CA MET A 306 10.56 -8.47 -4.99
C MET A 306 11.74 -9.04 -4.20
N CYS A 307 11.67 -8.97 -2.88
CA CYS A 307 12.74 -9.28 -1.95
C CYS A 307 12.56 -10.67 -1.32
N TYR A 308 11.38 -10.99 -0.77
CA TYR A 308 11.17 -12.15 0.10
C TYR A 308 9.92 -12.96 -0.27
N SER A 309 10.09 -14.14 -0.87
CA SER A 309 8.97 -15.08 -1.10
C SER A 309 8.65 -15.81 0.21
N ALA A 310 7.54 -16.56 0.22
CA ALA A 310 7.14 -17.31 1.41
C ALA A 310 8.22 -18.32 1.84
N GLU A 311 8.93 -18.94 0.91
CA GLU A 311 10.09 -19.79 1.20
C GLU A 311 11.27 -19.05 1.85
N ASP A 312 11.53 -17.77 1.51
CA ASP A 312 12.59 -16.98 2.16
C ASP A 312 12.29 -16.71 3.64
N LEU A 313 11.00 -16.57 4.01
CA LEU A 313 10.57 -16.14 5.35
C LEU A 313 10.13 -17.28 6.27
N LEU A 314 9.61 -18.37 5.70
CA LEU A 314 9.03 -19.48 6.46
C LEU A 314 10.00 -20.11 7.51
N PRO A 315 11.33 -20.22 7.29
CA PRO A 315 12.25 -20.69 8.32
C PRO A 315 12.27 -19.81 9.59
N ILE A 316 12.26 -18.48 9.43
CA ILE A 316 12.19 -17.55 10.58
C ILE A 316 10.82 -17.64 11.26
N CYS A 317 9.76 -17.79 10.48
CA CYS A 317 8.39 -17.94 10.98
C CYS A 317 8.26 -19.21 11.86
N GLU A 318 8.84 -20.32 11.40
CA GLU A 318 8.87 -21.59 12.13
C GLU A 318 9.77 -21.55 13.37
N GLU A 319 10.95 -20.91 13.30
CA GLU A 319 11.90 -20.80 14.42
C GLU A 319 11.38 -19.88 15.55
N LEU A 320 10.80 -18.73 15.21
CA LEU A 320 10.37 -17.71 16.17
C LEU A 320 8.88 -17.80 16.57
N ASP A 321 8.18 -18.83 16.08
CA ASP A 321 6.72 -19.01 16.20
C ASP A 321 5.90 -17.79 15.73
N VAL A 322 6.42 -17.05 14.74
CA VAL A 322 5.77 -15.88 14.12
C VAL A 322 4.98 -16.37 12.90
N PRO A 323 3.64 -16.24 12.85
CA PRO A 323 2.89 -16.65 11.68
C PRO A 323 3.30 -15.87 10.42
N LEU A 324 3.27 -16.56 9.28
CA LEU A 324 3.35 -15.97 7.95
C LEU A 324 1.93 -15.64 7.46
N ILE A 325 1.75 -14.56 6.72
CA ILE A 325 0.61 -14.31 5.85
C ILE A 325 1.02 -14.80 4.47
N PHE A 326 0.29 -15.77 3.95
CA PHE A 326 0.42 -16.14 2.54
C PHE A 326 -0.43 -15.18 1.71
N ASP A 327 0.23 -14.43 0.83
CA ASP A 327 -0.42 -13.65 -0.22
C ASP A 327 -0.24 -14.33 -1.58
N TYR A 328 -1.36 -14.60 -2.24
CA TYR A 328 -1.39 -15.29 -3.54
C TYR A 328 -0.87 -14.42 -4.69
N HIS A 329 -0.97 -13.09 -4.59
CA HIS A 329 -0.52 -12.18 -5.64
C HIS A 329 1.00 -12.05 -5.65
N HIS A 330 1.60 -11.83 -4.48
CA HIS A 330 3.04 -11.73 -4.28
C HIS A 330 3.74 -13.04 -4.67
N ASP A 331 3.21 -14.23 -4.30
CA ASP A 331 3.77 -15.52 -4.75
C ASP A 331 3.52 -15.77 -6.27
N SER A 332 2.45 -15.23 -6.88
CA SER A 332 2.25 -15.28 -8.35
C SER A 332 3.28 -14.46 -9.17
N LEU A 333 4.06 -13.61 -8.49
CA LEU A 333 5.09 -12.74 -9.06
C LEU A 333 6.49 -13.21 -8.68
N LYS A 334 6.69 -13.64 -7.43
CA LYS A 334 7.94 -14.20 -6.90
C LYS A 334 7.67 -15.58 -6.27
N PRO A 335 7.39 -16.61 -7.08
CA PRO A 335 6.94 -17.91 -6.58
C PRO A 335 8.02 -18.63 -5.76
N SER A 336 7.54 -19.31 -4.74
CA SER A 336 8.31 -20.28 -3.94
C SER A 336 8.54 -21.59 -4.73
N SER A 337 9.55 -22.38 -4.36
CA SER A 337 9.79 -23.70 -4.96
C SER A 337 8.83 -24.77 -4.44
N PHE A 338 8.33 -24.58 -3.21
CA PHE A 338 7.24 -25.35 -2.62
C PHE A 338 5.87 -24.86 -3.17
N PRO A 339 4.89 -25.76 -3.39
CA PRO A 339 3.56 -25.34 -3.84
C PRO A 339 2.81 -24.59 -2.72
N PRO A 340 1.93 -23.61 -3.05
CA PRO A 340 1.18 -22.82 -2.06
C PRO A 340 0.52 -23.65 -0.96
N ARG A 341 -0.17 -24.75 -1.32
CA ARG A 341 -0.80 -25.68 -0.35
C ARG A 341 0.14 -26.23 0.73
N GLU A 342 1.44 -26.36 0.48
CA GLU A 342 2.41 -26.86 1.46
C GLU A 342 2.83 -25.76 2.43
N ILE A 343 3.18 -24.59 1.88
CA ILE A 343 3.52 -23.36 2.60
C ILE A 343 2.38 -22.97 3.54
N ILE A 344 1.14 -22.98 3.02
CA ILE A 344 -0.06 -22.66 3.78
C ILE A 344 -0.29 -23.66 4.92
N ARG A 345 -0.10 -24.99 4.71
CA ARG A 345 -0.25 -25.96 5.82
C ARG A 345 0.80 -25.77 6.92
N ARG A 346 2.06 -25.51 6.55
CA ARG A 346 3.15 -25.19 7.51
C ARG A 346 2.82 -23.91 8.29
N THR A 347 2.40 -22.87 7.59
CA THR A 347 1.95 -21.59 8.14
C THR A 347 0.76 -21.73 9.09
N ASN A 348 -0.26 -22.51 8.70
CA ASN A 348 -1.45 -22.79 9.51
C ASN A 348 -1.11 -23.54 10.81
N ALA A 349 -0.04 -24.34 10.83
CA ALA A 349 0.44 -24.95 12.07
C ALA A 349 0.96 -23.90 13.07
N ILE A 350 1.63 -22.83 12.60
CA ILE A 350 2.07 -21.71 13.45
C ILE A 350 0.86 -20.96 14.01
N PHE A 351 -0.11 -20.62 13.15
CA PHE A 351 -1.39 -20.03 13.57
C PHE A 351 -2.09 -20.89 14.64
N LYS A 352 -2.15 -22.21 14.45
CA LYS A 352 -2.75 -23.15 15.40
C LYS A 352 -2.00 -23.21 16.74
N ARG A 353 -0.65 -23.19 16.76
CA ARG A 353 0.15 -23.13 18.00
C ARG A 353 -0.09 -21.84 18.78
N ARG A 354 -0.07 -20.69 18.09
CA ARG A 354 -0.43 -19.37 18.64
C ARG A 354 -1.92 -19.26 19.01
N GLY A 355 -2.74 -20.20 18.54
CA GLY A 355 -4.19 -20.20 18.68
C GLY A 355 -4.86 -19.00 18.00
N ILE A 356 -4.22 -18.40 16.99
CA ILE A 356 -4.71 -17.27 16.20
C ILE A 356 -5.43 -17.84 14.96
N ARG A 357 -6.56 -17.28 14.55
CA ARG A 357 -7.23 -17.69 13.31
C ARG A 357 -6.29 -17.44 12.11
N PRO A 358 -6.11 -18.43 11.21
CA PRO A 358 -5.36 -18.22 9.97
C PRO A 358 -5.81 -16.99 9.20
N LYS A 359 -4.85 -16.32 8.57
CA LYS A 359 -5.08 -15.15 7.73
C LYS A 359 -4.28 -15.29 6.44
N GLN A 360 -4.91 -14.95 5.32
CA GLN A 360 -4.31 -14.92 3.98
C GLN A 360 -4.71 -13.62 3.28
N HIS A 361 -3.94 -13.19 2.30
CA HIS A 361 -4.24 -12.02 1.46
C HIS A 361 -4.47 -12.46 0.01
N LEU A 362 -5.38 -11.78 -0.70
CA LEU A 362 -5.70 -12.01 -2.11
C LEU A 362 -5.76 -10.67 -2.86
N SER A 363 -5.05 -10.63 -3.99
CA SER A 363 -5.09 -9.55 -4.97
C SER A 363 -4.94 -10.12 -6.38
N GLU A 364 -5.19 -9.28 -7.39
CA GLU A 364 -4.99 -9.62 -8.80
C GLU A 364 -4.24 -8.48 -9.52
N PRO A 365 -3.39 -8.78 -10.53
CA PRO A 365 -2.76 -7.76 -11.36
C PRO A 365 -3.81 -6.98 -12.17
N ARG A 366 -3.60 -5.67 -12.40
CA ARG A 366 -4.48 -4.88 -13.28
C ARG A 366 -4.67 -5.54 -14.65
N PRO A 367 -5.89 -5.54 -15.22
CA PRO A 367 -6.17 -6.16 -16.52
C PRO A 367 -5.23 -5.68 -17.64
N GLY A 368 -4.52 -6.63 -18.26
CA GLY A 368 -3.55 -6.36 -19.32
C GLY A 368 -2.22 -5.76 -18.84
N ALA A 369 -1.87 -5.83 -17.55
CA ALA A 369 -0.49 -5.61 -17.11
C ALA A 369 0.44 -6.69 -17.70
N GLU A 370 1.57 -6.29 -18.28
CA GLU A 370 2.49 -7.21 -18.99
C GLU A 370 3.85 -7.30 -18.29
N SER A 371 4.44 -6.15 -17.96
CA SER A 371 5.70 -6.09 -17.21
C SER A 371 5.52 -6.47 -15.74
N LEU A 372 6.61 -6.89 -15.07
CA LEU A 372 6.59 -7.14 -13.62
C LEU A 372 6.09 -5.91 -12.87
N MET A 373 6.59 -4.71 -13.20
CA MET A 373 6.21 -3.45 -12.53
C MET A 373 4.71 -3.14 -12.64
N GLU A 374 4.10 -3.33 -13.82
CA GLU A 374 2.64 -3.16 -13.97
C GLU A 374 1.86 -4.25 -13.24
N ARG A 375 2.35 -5.50 -13.25
CA ARG A 375 1.63 -6.64 -12.64
C ARG A 375 1.53 -6.52 -11.12
N ARG A 376 2.46 -5.84 -10.46
CA ARG A 376 2.41 -5.49 -9.02
C ARG A 376 1.27 -4.53 -8.66
N ALA A 377 0.76 -3.79 -9.64
CA ALA A 377 -0.30 -2.84 -9.40
C ALA A 377 -1.62 -3.59 -9.22
N HIS A 378 -2.14 -3.62 -8.00
CA HIS A 378 -3.41 -4.27 -7.67
C HIS A 378 -4.55 -3.73 -8.54
N ALA A 379 -5.38 -4.64 -9.04
CA ALA A 379 -6.62 -4.36 -9.76
C ALA A 379 -7.69 -3.70 -8.89
N ASP A 380 -8.70 -3.13 -9.53
CA ASP A 380 -9.83 -2.56 -8.78
C ASP A 380 -10.62 -3.65 -8.04
N ARG A 381 -10.64 -4.90 -8.55
CA ARG A 381 -11.32 -6.08 -7.97
C ARG A 381 -10.62 -7.39 -8.30
N CYS A 382 -10.94 -8.46 -7.57
CA CYS A 382 -10.47 -9.82 -7.82
C CYS A 382 -11.52 -10.62 -8.62
N SER A 383 -11.59 -10.36 -9.93
CA SER A 383 -12.64 -10.90 -10.81
C SER A 383 -12.34 -12.31 -11.34
N SER A 384 -11.11 -12.82 -11.18
CA SER A 384 -10.79 -14.23 -11.50
C SER A 384 -11.47 -15.18 -10.52
N GLY A 385 -11.49 -14.80 -9.23
CA GLY A 385 -12.21 -15.50 -8.16
C GLY A 385 -11.30 -16.00 -7.04
N LEU A 386 -11.77 -17.01 -6.30
CA LEU A 386 -11.06 -17.64 -5.19
C LEU A 386 -10.03 -18.69 -5.68
N PRO A 387 -8.77 -18.66 -5.21
CA PRO A 387 -7.77 -19.70 -5.50
C PRO A 387 -8.20 -21.11 -5.04
N THR A 388 -7.68 -22.14 -5.72
CA THR A 388 -7.98 -23.56 -5.44
C THR A 388 -7.66 -24.02 -4.02
N GLU A 389 -6.65 -23.42 -3.40
CA GLU A 389 -6.22 -23.66 -2.03
C GLU A 389 -7.31 -23.29 -0.99
N LEU A 390 -8.25 -22.40 -1.35
CA LEU A 390 -9.41 -22.05 -0.54
C LEU A 390 -10.52 -23.11 -0.56
N GLU A 391 -10.42 -24.11 -1.45
CA GLU A 391 -11.30 -25.28 -1.49
C GLU A 391 -10.81 -26.44 -0.60
N GLU A 392 -9.60 -26.36 -0.03
CA GLU A 392 -8.98 -27.47 0.71
C GLU A 392 -9.02 -27.25 2.24
N GLU A 393 -9.48 -28.28 2.96
CA GLU A 393 -9.58 -28.29 4.42
C GLU A 393 -8.19 -28.31 5.08
N GLY A 394 -8.01 -27.53 6.14
CA GLY A 394 -6.70 -27.30 6.76
C GLY A 394 -5.73 -26.43 5.95
N VAL A 395 -6.11 -26.01 4.73
CA VAL A 395 -5.35 -25.08 3.87
C VAL A 395 -6.02 -23.71 3.86
N GLY A 396 -7.15 -23.56 3.18
CA GLY A 396 -7.81 -22.27 2.95
C GLY A 396 -9.31 -22.23 3.23
N MET A 397 -9.96 -23.37 3.48
CA MET A 397 -11.43 -23.44 3.58
C MET A 397 -12.04 -22.64 4.76
N ASP A 398 -11.37 -22.56 5.91
CA ASP A 398 -11.75 -21.69 7.04
C ASP A 398 -10.57 -20.79 7.45
N VAL A 399 -10.33 -19.74 6.66
CA VAL A 399 -9.34 -18.69 6.95
C VAL A 399 -9.98 -17.32 6.82
N ASP A 400 -9.42 -16.30 7.46
CA ASP A 400 -9.86 -14.93 7.23
C ASP A 400 -9.05 -14.34 6.06
N LEU A 401 -9.70 -14.07 4.93
CA LEU A 401 -9.10 -13.64 3.67
C LEU A 401 -9.26 -12.13 3.47
N MET A 402 -8.14 -11.41 3.36
CA MET A 402 -8.12 -9.98 3.09
C MET A 402 -8.09 -9.75 1.58
N ILE A 403 -8.99 -8.93 1.06
CA ILE A 403 -9.04 -8.54 -0.35
C ILE A 403 -8.32 -7.20 -0.51
N GLU A 404 -7.14 -7.22 -1.13
CA GLU A 404 -6.19 -6.09 -1.22
C GLU A 404 -6.43 -5.16 -2.44
N ALA A 405 -7.61 -5.27 -3.07
CA ALA A 405 -8.00 -4.55 -4.28
C ALA A 405 -8.22 -3.02 -4.09
N LYS A 406 -8.45 -2.25 -5.18
CA LYS A 406 -8.69 -0.79 -5.08
C LYS A 406 -10.13 -0.40 -4.72
N ASP A 407 -11.18 -1.10 -5.20
CA ASP A 407 -12.59 -0.79 -4.88
C ASP A 407 -13.03 -1.26 -3.47
N LYS A 408 -12.10 -1.81 -2.67
CA LYS A 408 -12.30 -2.19 -1.25
C LYS A 408 -13.51 -3.08 -1.01
N GLU A 409 -14.57 -2.59 -0.36
CA GLU A 409 -15.76 -3.39 -0.06
C GLU A 409 -16.49 -3.90 -1.30
N GLN A 410 -16.37 -3.23 -2.46
CA GLN A 410 -17.00 -3.70 -3.69
C GLN A 410 -16.33 -4.95 -4.26
N ALA A 411 -15.04 -5.16 -3.99
CA ALA A 411 -14.35 -6.40 -4.36
C ALA A 411 -14.79 -7.58 -3.48
N VAL A 412 -15.10 -7.31 -2.20
CA VAL A 412 -15.76 -8.29 -1.31
C VAL A 412 -17.18 -8.59 -1.81
N PHE A 413 -17.96 -7.57 -2.17
CA PHE A 413 -19.29 -7.76 -2.75
C PHE A 413 -19.29 -8.48 -4.11
N GLU A 414 -18.26 -8.29 -4.93
CA GLU A 414 -18.11 -9.02 -6.19
C GLU A 414 -17.92 -10.51 -5.94
N LEU A 415 -17.06 -10.89 -4.98
CA LEU A 415 -16.90 -12.29 -4.55
C LEU A 415 -18.15 -12.86 -3.88
N TYR A 416 -18.84 -12.08 -3.02
CA TYR A 416 -20.14 -12.49 -2.44
C TYR A 416 -21.20 -12.74 -3.53
N ARG A 417 -21.29 -11.90 -4.56
CA ARG A 417 -22.21 -12.09 -5.70
C ARG A 417 -21.78 -13.24 -6.61
N MET A 418 -20.48 -13.42 -6.85
CA MET A 418 -19.90 -14.47 -7.70
C MET A 418 -20.18 -15.86 -7.11
N TYR A 419 -19.96 -16.03 -5.81
CA TYR A 419 -20.06 -17.32 -5.12
C TYR A 419 -21.35 -17.51 -4.31
N GLY A 420 -22.23 -16.51 -4.26
CA GLY A 420 -23.50 -16.57 -3.53
C GLY A 420 -23.36 -16.60 -1.99
N LEU A 421 -22.21 -16.18 -1.45
CA LEU A 421 -21.85 -16.31 -0.04
C LEU A 421 -22.77 -15.50 0.89
N VAL A 422 -23.13 -14.28 0.48
CA VAL A 422 -24.02 -13.37 1.22
C VAL A 422 -24.83 -12.53 0.23
N PRO A 423 -26.11 -12.22 0.50
CA PRO A 423 -26.83 -11.18 -0.24
C PRO A 423 -26.22 -9.79 -0.03
N CYS A 424 -26.05 -9.02 -1.11
CA CYS A 424 -25.56 -7.63 -1.05
C CYS A 424 -26.73 -6.66 -1.33
N GLY A 425 -26.86 -5.60 -0.54
CA GLY A 425 -27.85 -4.53 -0.78
C GLY A 425 -27.50 -3.70 -2.02
N GLU A 426 -28.47 -3.52 -2.93
CA GLU A 426 -28.27 -2.82 -4.21
C GLU A 426 -27.81 -1.37 -4.01
N GLU A 427 -28.26 -0.72 -2.93
CA GLU A 427 -27.90 0.65 -2.55
C GLU A 427 -26.41 0.81 -2.18
N ASN A 428 -25.73 -0.28 -1.80
CA ASN A 428 -24.31 -0.31 -1.46
C ASN A 428 -23.41 -0.75 -2.63
N LEU A 429 -23.98 -1.30 -3.72
CA LEU A 429 -23.23 -1.76 -4.89
C LEU A 429 -22.83 -0.61 -5.82
N ARG A 430 -21.63 -0.66 -6.37
CA ARG A 430 -21.10 0.28 -7.37
C ARG A 430 -20.56 -0.52 -8.57
N PRO A 431 -20.73 -0.03 -9.82
CA PRO A 431 -20.19 -0.71 -10.99
C PRO A 431 -18.66 -0.64 -10.98
N PRO A 432 -17.95 -1.66 -11.50
CA PRO A 432 -16.50 -1.60 -11.67
C PRO A 432 -16.14 -0.48 -12.65
N ASN A 433 -14.98 0.15 -12.44
CA ASN A 433 -14.46 1.16 -13.35
C ASN A 433 -14.13 0.53 -14.73
N PRO A 434 -14.77 0.96 -15.83
CA PRO A 434 -14.52 0.39 -17.17
C PRO A 434 -13.16 0.76 -17.76
N ASN A 435 -12.44 1.72 -17.17
CA ASN A 435 -11.12 2.18 -17.62
C ASN A 435 -10.12 2.16 -16.45
N GLN A 436 -9.75 0.96 -16.00
CA GLN A 436 -8.64 0.79 -15.06
C GLN A 436 -7.33 1.27 -15.71
N LYS A 437 -6.57 2.14 -15.04
CA LYS A 437 -5.30 2.66 -15.56
C LYS A 437 -4.18 1.69 -15.23
N LYS A 438 -3.39 1.27 -16.24
CA LYS A 438 -2.20 0.43 -15.99
C LYS A 438 -1.14 1.13 -15.12
N GLU A 439 -0.96 2.44 -15.30
CA GLU A 439 -0.01 3.27 -14.53
C GLU A 439 -0.32 3.26 -13.01
N THR A 440 0.67 2.93 -12.18
CA THR A 440 0.71 3.41 -10.78
C THR A 440 0.86 4.93 -10.80
N ASN A 441 0.26 5.64 -9.83
CA ASN A 441 0.47 7.10 -9.73
C ASN A 441 1.75 7.41 -8.94
N GLY A 442 2.86 6.79 -9.35
CA GLY A 442 4.19 7.12 -8.84
C GLY A 442 4.48 8.61 -8.96
N ARG A 443 5.25 9.17 -8.03
CA ARG A 443 5.50 10.61 -7.89
C ARG A 443 5.82 11.24 -9.25
N LYS A 444 4.86 12.02 -9.78
CA LYS A 444 5.09 12.89 -10.94
C LYS A 444 6.08 13.97 -10.54
N SER A 445 7.37 13.67 -10.69
CA SER A 445 8.42 14.67 -10.56
C SER A 445 8.07 15.79 -11.52
N ASN A 446 7.85 16.99 -10.98
CA ASN A 446 7.67 18.19 -11.79
C ASN A 446 9.05 18.63 -12.32
N LYS A 447 9.65 17.76 -13.14
CA LYS A 447 10.69 18.11 -14.09
C LYS A 447 10.05 19.16 -15.00
N LYS A 448 10.26 20.44 -14.62
CA LYS A 448 9.76 21.58 -15.40
C LYS A 448 10.12 21.32 -16.86
N LYS A 449 9.16 21.45 -17.77
CA LYS A 449 9.49 21.57 -19.19
C LYS A 449 10.54 22.66 -19.31
N GLN A 450 11.73 22.30 -19.78
CA GLN A 450 12.63 23.29 -20.31
C GLN A 450 11.94 23.83 -21.56
N ASN A 451 11.62 25.12 -21.55
CA ASN A 451 11.21 25.77 -22.79
C ASN A 451 12.46 25.84 -23.69
N GLU A 452 12.29 25.48 -24.96
CA GLU A 452 13.29 25.69 -26.00
C GLU A 452 13.42 27.20 -26.27
N ASP A 453 14.25 27.88 -25.49
CA ASP A 453 14.81 29.19 -25.87
C ASP A 453 16.06 29.51 -25.04
N GLY A 454 17.23 29.26 -25.62
CA GLY A 454 18.52 29.38 -24.92
C GLY A 454 18.97 30.83 -24.76
N LYS A 455 18.62 31.49 -23.64
CA LYS A 455 19.18 32.80 -23.25
C LYS A 455 19.61 32.85 -21.78
N VAL A 456 20.93 32.87 -21.58
CA VAL A 456 21.57 33.05 -20.27
C VAL A 456 21.30 34.45 -19.72
N LYS A 457 20.96 34.55 -18.43
CA LYS A 457 21.12 35.78 -17.64
C LYS A 457 21.92 35.47 -16.37
N ALA A 458 22.87 36.35 -16.05
CA ALA A 458 23.88 36.13 -15.03
C ALA A 458 23.31 36.14 -13.60
N LYS A 459 23.99 35.43 -12.69
CA LYS A 459 23.73 35.47 -11.25
C LYS A 459 24.55 36.60 -10.59
N SER A 460 23.92 37.43 -9.76
CA SER A 460 24.63 38.20 -8.73
C SER A 460 24.77 37.36 -7.45
N PRO A 461 25.87 37.46 -6.69
CA PRO A 461 26.10 36.61 -5.52
C PRO A 461 25.29 37.05 -4.30
N ARG A 462 24.84 36.08 -3.49
CA ARG A 462 24.40 36.30 -2.10
C ARG A 462 25.15 35.38 -1.14
N LYS A 463 25.31 35.86 0.11
CA LYS A 463 26.33 35.41 1.07
C LYS A 463 26.09 33.99 1.60
N LYS A 464 27.19 33.33 2.00
CA LYS A 464 27.18 32.07 2.77
C LYS A 464 26.32 32.22 4.03
N GLY A 465 25.44 31.25 4.29
CA GLY A 465 24.63 31.13 5.51
C GLY A 465 24.67 29.69 6.02
N LYS A 466 24.67 29.48 7.34
CA LYS A 466 24.94 28.17 7.95
C LYS A 466 23.85 27.13 7.64
N ALA A 467 24.26 25.90 7.36
CA ALA A 467 23.34 24.80 7.14
C ALA A 467 22.62 24.36 8.44
N LYS A 468 21.33 24.04 8.32
CA LYS A 468 20.63 23.12 9.22
C LYS A 468 19.99 22.04 8.34
N LYS A 469 20.41 20.79 8.51
CA LYS A 469 19.90 19.63 7.75
C LYS A 469 18.56 19.20 8.35
N ILE A 470 17.48 19.88 7.96
CA ILE A 470 16.11 19.43 8.23
C ILE A 470 15.81 18.33 7.22
N VAL A 471 15.32 17.18 7.71
CA VAL A 471 14.88 16.07 6.88
C VAL A 471 13.36 16.10 6.86
N ASP A 472 12.78 16.74 5.83
CA ASP A 472 11.33 16.76 5.65
C ASP A 472 10.85 15.41 5.11
N MET A 473 10.25 14.60 6.00
CA MET A 473 9.52 13.39 5.64
C MET A 473 8.03 13.72 5.46
N ASP A 474 7.63 14.04 4.22
CA ASP A 474 6.23 14.00 3.81
C ASP A 474 5.76 12.53 3.76
N VAL A 475 4.79 12.18 4.61
CA VAL A 475 4.14 10.87 4.63
C VAL A 475 3.00 10.86 3.61
N GLU A 476 2.98 9.87 2.72
CA GLU A 476 1.97 9.72 1.67
C GLU A 476 0.84 8.76 2.09
N SER A 477 -0.27 8.82 1.36
CA SER A 477 -1.51 8.08 1.65
C SER A 477 -1.53 6.67 1.07
N ASP A 478 -2.22 5.76 1.76
CA ASP A 478 -2.39 4.30 1.54
C ASP A 478 -2.97 3.85 0.15
N GLU A 479 -2.57 4.44 -0.99
CA GLU A 479 -3.22 4.24 -2.30
C GLU A 479 -2.41 3.46 -3.36
N ASP A 480 -1.08 3.37 -3.29
CA ASP A 480 -0.23 2.47 -4.12
C ASP A 480 1.02 2.03 -3.30
N GLU A 481 1.07 0.79 -2.82
CA GLU A 481 2.28 0.18 -2.24
C GLU A 481 3.04 -0.58 -3.33
N SER A 482 4.03 0.06 -3.95
CA SER A 482 4.94 -0.56 -4.91
C SER A 482 6.35 0.03 -4.77
N ILE A 483 7.26 -0.74 -4.20
CA ILE A 483 8.68 -0.39 -4.02
C ILE A 483 9.36 -0.11 -5.36
N ASP A 484 10.09 1.00 -5.47
CA ASP A 484 11.07 1.26 -6.53
C ASP A 484 12.47 1.39 -5.91
N LEU A 485 13.45 0.67 -6.45
CA LEU A 485 14.85 0.69 -6.00
C LEU A 485 15.72 1.00 -7.22
N GLY A 486 15.93 2.28 -7.45
CA GLY A 486 16.89 2.76 -8.45
C GLY A 486 18.33 2.51 -7.99
N GLU A 487 19.12 1.94 -8.89
CA GLU A 487 20.55 1.66 -8.72
C GLU A 487 21.42 2.93 -8.81
N ASP A 488 22.65 2.79 -8.33
CA ASP A 488 23.87 3.56 -8.61
C ASP A 488 23.93 5.09 -8.37
N VAL A 489 24.97 5.46 -7.61
CA VAL A 489 25.71 6.71 -7.75
C VAL A 489 27.18 6.33 -7.87
N GLU A 490 27.84 6.76 -8.94
CA GLU A 490 29.21 6.38 -9.31
C GLU A 490 30.26 6.93 -8.32
N GLU A 491 31.47 6.35 -8.37
CA GLU A 491 32.64 6.81 -7.62
C GLU A 491 33.19 8.13 -8.19
N ASP A 492 33.05 9.24 -7.45
CA ASP A 492 33.94 10.40 -7.61
C ASP A 492 35.19 10.18 -6.75
N ALA A 493 36.14 9.41 -7.27
CA ALA A 493 37.51 9.37 -6.75
C ALA A 493 38.36 10.42 -7.48
N ASP A 494 38.76 11.48 -6.78
CA ASP A 494 39.83 12.36 -7.24
C ASP A 494 40.76 12.76 -6.09
N SER A 495 41.92 13.27 -6.50
CA SER A 495 43.18 13.31 -5.79
C SER A 495 43.49 14.66 -5.14
N ASP A 496 44.31 14.64 -4.09
CA ASP A 496 45.12 15.78 -3.69
C ASP A 496 46.40 15.25 -3.04
N GLU A 497 47.54 15.38 -3.72
CA GLU A 497 48.87 15.05 -3.19
C GLU A 497 49.42 16.27 -2.44
N GLY A 498 50.02 16.05 -1.25
CA GLY A 498 50.54 17.13 -0.42
C GLY A 498 51.56 16.64 0.60
N ASP A 499 52.84 16.75 0.25
CA ASP A 499 53.96 16.23 1.04
C ASP A 499 54.13 16.89 2.43
N GLY A 500 54.69 16.12 3.36
CA GLY A 500 55.07 16.57 4.71
C GLY A 500 55.85 15.49 5.44
N GLU A 501 57.18 15.53 5.33
CA GLU A 501 58.10 14.48 5.80
C GLU A 501 58.31 14.41 7.34
N ASP A 502 58.85 13.26 7.74
CA ASP A 502 59.84 13.04 8.82
C ASP A 502 59.36 12.50 10.20
N GLY A 503 60.27 11.79 10.89
CA GLY A 503 60.13 11.33 12.28
C GLY A 503 59.87 9.83 12.49
N GLY A 504 60.81 8.96 12.11
CA GLY A 504 60.67 7.49 12.21
C GLY A 504 60.93 6.84 13.59
N SER A 505 61.30 5.55 13.54
CA SER A 505 61.68 4.62 14.64
C SER A 505 60.56 3.87 15.41
N GLU A 506 60.26 2.67 14.92
CA GLU A 506 60.07 1.45 15.75
C GLU A 506 61.37 1.19 16.59
N PRO A 507 61.36 0.42 17.71
CA PRO A 507 60.87 -0.98 17.72
C PRO A 507 60.27 -1.57 19.02
N LYS A 508 59.45 -2.61 18.82
CA LYS A 508 59.33 -3.91 19.54
C LYS A 508 59.39 -4.05 21.08
N GLN A 509 58.64 -5.06 21.54
CA GLN A 509 58.55 -5.65 22.89
C GLN A 509 57.80 -4.76 23.91
N GLU A 510 57.03 -5.31 24.85
CA GLU A 510 56.93 -6.72 25.29
C GLU A 510 55.61 -7.41 24.89
#